data_AF-K9W579-F1
#
_entry.id   AF-K9W579-F1
#
_cell.length_a   1.000
_cell.length_b   1.000
_cell.length_c   1.000
_cell.angle_alpha   90.00
_cell.angle_beta   90.00
_cell.angle_gamma   90.00
#
_symmetry.space_group_name_H-M   'P 1'
#
loop_
_entity.id
_entity.type
_entity.pdbx_description
1 polymer ?
#
loop_
_entity_poly.entity_id
_entity_poly.type
_entity_poly.pdbx_seq_one_letter_code
_entity_poly.pdbx_strand_id
1 'polypeptide(L)'
;MAIKKLFVLAAVPFVMGGFGFAVSKQAVAEQPTFLAQDSAQPNVQRKGRGDKFAQLGLSAEQQTRIQQIKQSSRTQMDTVLTAEQKQQLQAAKQQRQRPNLNLTEAQKARMKAIKESSKTQIDAVLTAEQKQKLQELKQQWQQNRQNRN
;
A
#
# COMPACT_ATOMS: atom_id res chain seq x y z
N MET A 1 34.66 50.11 -27.38
CA MET A 1 33.25 50.23 -26.94
C MET A 1 32.99 49.06 -25.99
N ALA A 2 33.01 49.16 -24.65
CA ALA A 2 32.13 49.91 -23.73
C ALA A 2 30.64 49.59 -24.03
N ILE A 3 29.78 49.07 -23.15
CA ILE A 3 29.65 49.22 -21.68
C ILE A 3 28.99 47.98 -21.01
N LYS A 4 29.48 47.69 -19.79
CA LYS A 4 29.00 46.84 -18.68
C LYS A 4 27.49 46.91 -18.34
N LYS A 5 26.91 45.80 -17.88
CA LYS A 5 25.88 45.81 -16.81
C LYS A 5 26.15 44.72 -15.78
N LEU A 6 26.24 45.16 -14.53
CA LEU A 6 26.52 44.40 -13.30
C LEU A 6 25.25 43.74 -12.74
N PHE A 7 25.47 42.59 -12.08
CA PHE A 7 24.89 42.04 -10.83
C PHE A 7 23.52 42.52 -10.34
N VAL A 8 22.67 41.59 -9.87
CA VAL A 8 22.32 41.44 -8.44
C VAL A 8 21.95 39.99 -8.14
N LEU A 9 22.64 39.42 -7.16
CA LEU A 9 22.36 38.17 -6.47
C LEU A 9 21.58 38.55 -5.20
N ALA A 10 20.35 38.07 -5.04
CA ALA A 10 19.54 38.33 -3.84
C ALA A 10 19.14 37.00 -3.21
N ALA A 11 19.85 36.65 -2.14
CA ALA A 11 19.48 35.63 -1.19
C ALA A 11 18.21 36.07 -0.44
N VAL A 12 17.21 35.20 -0.38
CA VAL A 12 16.04 35.40 0.49
C VAL A 12 16.21 34.51 1.73
N PRO A 13 16.25 35.09 2.94
CA PRO A 13 16.52 34.34 4.16
C PRO A 13 15.29 33.59 4.66
N PHE A 14 15.58 32.46 5.32
CA PHE A 14 14.69 31.68 6.18
C PHE A 14 14.24 32.54 7.38
N VAL A 15 12.93 32.72 7.56
CA VAL A 15 12.36 33.28 8.80
C VAL A 15 11.62 32.17 9.55
N MET A 16 12.15 31.91 10.73
CA MET A 16 11.66 31.02 11.77
C MET A 16 10.73 31.83 12.69
N GLY A 17 9.56 31.29 13.02
CA GLY A 17 8.86 31.58 14.29
C GLY A 17 7.73 32.62 14.30
N GLY A 18 6.59 32.20 14.85
CA GLY A 18 5.79 33.03 15.76
C GLY A 18 4.60 33.81 15.17
N PHE A 19 3.55 33.14 14.71
CA PHE A 19 2.24 33.80 14.58
C PHE A 19 1.56 33.88 15.96
N GLY A 20 1.74 35.01 16.64
CA GLY A 20 0.85 35.45 17.72
C GLY A 20 -0.38 36.13 17.11
N PHE A 21 -1.57 35.59 17.37
CA PHE A 21 -2.83 36.21 16.98
C PHE A 21 -3.18 37.36 17.94
N ALA A 22 -3.26 38.59 17.41
CA ALA A 22 -3.93 39.69 18.09
C ALA A 22 -5.45 39.58 17.82
N VAL A 23 -6.24 39.36 18.87
CA VAL A 23 -7.71 39.29 18.81
C VAL A 23 -8.28 40.71 18.88
N SER A 24 -8.85 41.19 17.77
CA SER A 24 -9.71 42.36 17.72
C SER A 24 -11.17 41.94 17.90
N LYS A 25 -11.87 42.55 18.86
CA LYS A 25 -13.32 42.42 19.03
C LYS A 25 -14.03 43.24 17.96
N GLN A 26 -14.81 42.63 17.07
CA GLN A 26 -16.15 43.08 16.66
C GLN A 26 -16.75 42.16 15.58
N ALA A 27 -17.99 41.73 15.81
CA ALA A 27 -19.01 41.27 14.86
C ALA A 27 -18.82 39.95 14.08
N VAL A 28 -19.73 39.03 14.40
CA VAL A 28 -20.01 37.72 13.82
C VAL A 28 -20.45 37.83 12.36
N ALA A 29 -19.72 37.14 11.47
CA ALA A 29 -20.27 36.54 10.26
C ALA A 29 -19.30 35.46 9.75
N GLU A 30 -19.79 34.23 9.71
CA GLU A 30 -19.46 33.23 8.69
C GLU A 30 -18.08 32.54 8.70
N GLN A 31 -18.13 31.37 9.34
CA GLN A 31 -17.64 30.08 8.85
C GLN A 31 -16.26 29.57 9.30
N PRO A 32 -16.21 28.27 9.64
CA PRO A 32 -15.30 27.74 10.65
C PRO A 32 -13.88 27.53 10.11
N THR A 33 -12.94 27.94 10.95
CA THR A 33 -11.54 27.58 10.92
C THR A 33 -11.38 26.09 10.62
N PHE A 34 -10.70 25.81 9.50
CA PHE A 34 -10.28 24.49 9.07
C PHE A 34 -9.24 23.95 10.07
N LEU A 35 -9.71 23.44 11.21
CA LEU A 35 -8.88 22.77 12.20
C LEU A 35 -8.81 21.29 11.80
N ALA A 36 -7.58 20.86 11.53
CA ALA A 36 -7.11 19.50 11.63
C ALA A 36 -8.00 18.44 10.96
N GLN A 37 -7.68 18.15 9.69
CA GLN A 37 -8.00 16.88 9.08
C GLN A 37 -7.17 15.78 9.78
N ASP A 38 -7.60 15.39 10.98
CA ASP A 38 -7.26 14.09 11.55
C ASP A 38 -8.07 13.05 10.77
N SER A 39 -7.58 12.70 9.58
CA SER A 39 -8.06 11.54 8.85
C SER A 39 -7.43 10.27 9.41
N ALA A 40 -7.57 10.03 10.71
CA ALA A 40 -7.76 8.69 11.21
C ALA A 40 -9.17 8.22 10.81
N GLN A 41 -9.41 8.09 9.49
CA GLN A 41 -10.50 7.25 9.03
C GLN A 41 -10.22 5.85 9.58
N PRO A 42 -11.13 5.25 10.38
CA PRO A 42 -11.07 3.82 10.59
C PRO A 42 -11.24 3.19 9.22
N ASN A 43 -10.11 2.78 8.64
CA ASN A 43 -10.04 2.13 7.36
C ASN A 43 -10.94 0.91 7.45
N VAL A 44 -12.11 1.01 6.81
CA VAL A 44 -13.16 0.00 6.84
C VAL A 44 -12.51 -1.32 6.47
N GLN A 45 -12.39 -2.20 7.46
CA GLN A 45 -11.72 -3.47 7.34
C GLN A 45 -12.45 -4.27 6.25
N ARG A 46 -11.98 -4.15 5.01
CA ARG A 46 -12.45 -4.98 3.90
C ARG A 46 -12.05 -6.40 4.28
N LYS A 47 -13.00 -7.13 4.86
CA LYS A 47 -12.91 -8.54 5.26
C LYS A 47 -12.82 -9.39 4.00
N GLY A 48 -11.73 -9.22 3.26
CA GLY A 48 -11.52 -9.78 1.95
C GLY A 48 -10.28 -10.64 1.99
N ARG A 49 -10.44 -11.95 2.22
CA ARG A 49 -9.47 -13.04 1.93
C ARG A 49 -8.00 -12.84 2.34
N GLY A 50 -7.70 -11.81 3.13
CA GLY A 50 -6.40 -11.40 3.66
C GLY A 50 -6.26 -11.62 5.17
N ASP A 51 -7.29 -12.22 5.79
CA ASP A 51 -7.40 -12.45 7.24
C ASP A 51 -6.28 -13.31 7.84
N LYS A 52 -5.53 -14.06 7.01
CA LYS A 52 -4.39 -14.89 7.48
C LYS A 52 -3.39 -14.09 8.29
N PHE A 53 -3.11 -12.87 7.86
CA PHE A 53 -2.11 -12.00 8.47
C PHE A 53 -2.70 -11.11 9.56
N ALA A 54 -4.02 -10.84 9.52
CA ALA A 54 -4.70 -10.05 10.54
C ALA A 54 -4.69 -10.74 11.92
N GLN A 55 -4.72 -12.07 11.93
CA GLN A 55 -4.73 -12.88 13.16
C GLN A 55 -3.33 -13.01 13.81
N LEU A 56 -2.27 -12.53 13.17
CA LEU A 56 -0.89 -12.65 13.66
C LEU A 56 -0.48 -11.55 14.65
N GLY A 57 -1.33 -10.55 14.90
CA GLY A 57 -0.97 -9.42 15.78
C GLY A 57 0.23 -8.64 15.25
N LEU A 58 0.24 -8.33 13.95
CA LEU A 58 1.34 -7.62 13.30
C LEU A 58 1.44 -6.18 13.79
N SER A 59 2.66 -5.71 14.06
CA SER A 59 2.92 -4.29 14.37
C SER A 59 2.64 -3.40 13.15
N ALA A 60 2.43 -2.09 13.38
CA ALA A 60 2.18 -1.14 12.29
C ALA A 60 3.33 -1.12 11.25
N GLU A 61 4.58 -1.23 11.71
CA GLU A 61 5.77 -1.31 10.86
C GLU A 61 5.79 -2.61 10.04
N GLN A 62 5.51 -3.75 10.67
CA GLN A 62 5.42 -5.04 9.98
C GLN A 62 4.33 -5.02 8.91
N GLN A 63 3.15 -4.45 9.23
CA GLN A 63 2.05 -4.31 8.28
C GLN A 63 2.45 -3.46 7.08
N THR A 64 3.08 -2.32 7.32
CA THR A 64 3.56 -1.42 6.26
C THR A 64 4.56 -2.14 5.36
N ARG A 65 5.55 -2.83 5.95
CA ARG A 65 6.57 -3.56 5.18
C ARG A 65 5.96 -4.69 4.35
N ILE A 66 5.02 -5.44 4.92
CA ILE A 66 4.29 -6.50 4.19
C ILE A 66 3.45 -5.91 3.04
N GLN A 67 2.81 -4.75 3.24
CA GLN A 67 2.06 -4.08 2.17
C GLN A 67 2.99 -3.65 1.03
N GLN A 68 4.15 -3.08 1.33
CA GLN A 68 5.17 -2.72 0.34
C GLN A 68 5.64 -3.94 -0.45
N ILE A 69 5.95 -5.05 0.23
CA ILE A 69 6.35 -6.32 -0.43
C ILE A 69 5.24 -6.82 -1.36
N LYS A 70 3.99 -6.81 -0.91
CA LYS A 70 2.84 -7.24 -1.73
C LYS A 70 2.64 -6.33 -2.94
N GLN A 71 2.78 -5.03 -2.77
CA GLN A 71 2.65 -4.06 -3.86
C GLN A 71 3.75 -4.25 -4.90
N SER A 72 5.00 -4.38 -4.46
CA SER A 72 6.14 -4.66 -5.35
C SER A 72 5.95 -5.98 -6.11
N SER A 73 5.57 -7.06 -5.42
CA SER A 73 5.28 -8.35 -6.05
C SER A 73 4.15 -8.25 -7.08
N ARG A 74 3.12 -7.45 -6.80
CA ARG A 74 2.03 -7.21 -7.75
C ARG A 74 2.52 -6.48 -9.00
N THR A 75 3.29 -5.41 -8.84
CA THR A 75 3.88 -4.69 -9.97
C THR A 75 4.76 -5.62 -10.82
N GLN A 76 5.58 -6.46 -10.17
CA GLN A 76 6.39 -7.45 -10.88
C GLN A 76 5.53 -8.46 -11.65
N MET A 77 4.47 -9.00 -11.04
CA MET A 77 3.53 -9.88 -11.73
C MET A 77 2.85 -9.18 -12.92
N ASP A 78 2.51 -7.91 -12.80
CA ASP A 78 1.92 -7.14 -13.90
C ASP A 78 2.91 -7.02 -15.09
N THR A 79 4.22 -6.97 -14.85
CA THR A 79 5.20 -6.97 -15.97
C THR A 79 5.29 -8.29 -16.73
N VAL A 80 4.82 -9.40 -16.15
CA VAL A 80 4.80 -10.73 -16.80
C VAL A 80 3.64 -10.85 -17.81
N LEU A 81 2.59 -10.05 -17.64
CA LEU A 81 1.39 -10.08 -18.48
C LEU A 81 1.56 -9.23 -19.74
N THR A 82 0.96 -9.67 -20.84
CA THR A 82 0.86 -8.86 -22.08
C THR A 82 -0.13 -7.70 -21.91
N ALA A 83 -0.10 -6.74 -22.84
CA ALA A 83 -1.03 -5.62 -22.84
C ALA A 83 -2.50 -6.09 -22.93
N GLU A 84 -2.79 -7.06 -23.79
CA GLU A 84 -4.12 -7.66 -23.96
C GLU A 84 -4.58 -8.38 -22.69
N GLN A 85 -3.70 -9.19 -22.07
CA GLN A 85 -4.01 -9.87 -20.80
C GLN A 85 -4.30 -8.87 -19.67
N LYS A 86 -3.60 -7.73 -19.64
CA LYS A 86 -3.89 -6.66 -18.68
C LYS A 86 -5.26 -6.04 -18.92
N GLN A 87 -5.63 -5.76 -20.16
CA GLN A 87 -6.96 -5.24 -20.48
C GLN A 87 -8.06 -6.23 -20.08
N GLN A 88 -7.90 -7.52 -20.39
CA GLN A 88 -8.84 -8.57 -19.96
C GLN A 88 -8.95 -8.65 -18.43
N LEU A 89 -7.83 -8.55 -17.72
CA LEU A 89 -7.82 -8.51 -16.26
C LEU A 89 -8.60 -7.30 -15.71
N GLN A 90 -8.40 -6.12 -16.31
CA GLN A 90 -9.10 -4.89 -15.92
C GLN A 90 -10.60 -4.98 -16.19
N ALA A 91 -11.00 -5.45 -17.37
CA ALA A 91 -12.40 -5.66 -17.74
C ALA A 91 -13.09 -6.67 -16.81
N ALA A 92 -12.46 -7.83 -16.56
CA ALA A 92 -12.99 -8.83 -15.64
C ALA A 92 -13.14 -8.26 -14.22
N LYS A 93 -12.19 -7.42 -13.77
CA LYS A 93 -12.28 -6.75 -12.46
C LYS A 93 -13.47 -5.80 -12.38
N GLN A 94 -13.72 -5.01 -13.42
CA GLN A 94 -14.88 -4.11 -13.49
C GLN A 94 -16.20 -4.91 -13.44
N GLN A 95 -16.23 -6.04 -14.15
CA GLN A 95 -17.39 -6.94 -14.19
C GLN A 95 -17.48 -7.87 -12.96
N ARG A 96 -16.52 -7.79 -12.02
CA ARG A 96 -16.37 -8.71 -10.87
C ARG A 96 -16.33 -10.19 -11.26
N GLN A 97 -15.86 -10.49 -12.47
CA GLN A 97 -15.71 -11.84 -13.00
C GLN A 97 -14.27 -12.36 -12.83
N ARG A 98 -14.09 -13.66 -12.99
CA ARG A 98 -12.75 -14.27 -13.00
C ARG A 98 -12.15 -14.13 -14.40
N PRO A 99 -10.98 -13.49 -14.55
CA PRO A 99 -10.34 -13.34 -15.85
C PRO A 99 -9.83 -14.69 -16.34
N ASN A 100 -10.02 -14.98 -17.62
CA ASN A 100 -9.35 -16.09 -18.30
C ASN A 100 -8.17 -15.55 -19.13
N LEU A 101 -6.97 -15.56 -18.55
CA LEU A 101 -5.79 -14.91 -19.14
C LEU A 101 -4.98 -15.82 -20.07
N ASN A 102 -5.35 -17.09 -20.22
CA ASN A 102 -4.62 -18.08 -21.05
C ASN A 102 -3.10 -17.99 -20.90
N LEU A 103 -2.61 -17.99 -19.65
CA LEU A 103 -1.19 -17.78 -19.36
C LEU A 103 -0.34 -18.92 -19.92
N THR A 104 0.80 -18.58 -20.52
CA THR A 104 1.81 -19.56 -20.95
C THR A 104 2.50 -20.22 -19.76
N GLU A 105 3.10 -21.39 -19.95
CA GLU A 105 3.87 -22.06 -18.89
C GLU A 105 5.04 -21.21 -18.38
N ALA A 106 5.73 -20.51 -19.29
CA ALA A 106 6.79 -19.58 -18.91
C ALA A 106 6.28 -18.42 -18.04
N GLN A 107 5.12 -17.84 -18.37
CA GLN A 107 4.49 -16.81 -17.53
C GLN A 107 4.08 -17.36 -16.17
N LYS A 108 3.45 -18.54 -16.12
CA LYS A 108 3.07 -19.21 -14.86
C LYS A 108 4.29 -19.46 -13.97
N ALA A 109 5.40 -19.93 -14.54
CA ALA A 109 6.65 -20.17 -13.81
C ALA A 109 7.21 -18.86 -13.23
N ARG A 110 7.27 -17.78 -14.01
CA ARG A 110 7.71 -16.45 -13.53
C ARG A 110 6.81 -15.92 -12.41
N MET A 111 5.49 -16.02 -12.56
CA MET A 111 4.55 -15.61 -11.52
C MET A 111 4.72 -16.43 -10.23
N LYS A 112 5.00 -17.73 -10.34
CA LYS A 112 5.28 -18.59 -9.19
C LYS A 112 6.56 -18.16 -8.47
N ALA A 113 7.64 -17.90 -9.21
CA ALA A 113 8.89 -17.42 -8.64
C ALA A 113 8.72 -16.07 -7.90
N ILE A 114 7.98 -15.12 -8.48
CA ILE A 114 7.68 -13.83 -7.84
C ILE A 114 6.88 -14.03 -6.53
N LYS A 115 5.91 -14.94 -6.52
CA LYS A 115 5.11 -15.26 -5.32
C LYS A 115 5.97 -15.91 -4.24
N GLU A 116 6.87 -16.82 -4.61
CA GLU A 116 7.78 -17.49 -3.67
C GLU A 116 8.76 -16.49 -3.05
N SER A 117 9.37 -15.63 -3.86
CA SER A 117 10.24 -14.54 -3.38
C SER A 117 9.49 -13.61 -2.42
N SER A 118 8.29 -13.16 -2.80
CA SER A 118 7.45 -12.31 -1.94
C SER A 118 7.11 -12.99 -0.62
N LYS A 119 6.80 -14.30 -0.64
CA LYS A 119 6.53 -15.08 0.57
C LYS A 119 7.76 -15.11 1.48
N THR A 120 8.94 -15.41 0.95
CA THR A 120 10.19 -15.42 1.73
C THR A 120 10.48 -14.05 2.36
N GLN A 121 10.27 -12.97 1.62
CA GLN A 121 10.43 -11.62 2.15
C GLN A 121 9.44 -11.31 3.28
N ILE A 122 8.18 -11.73 3.13
CA ILE A 122 7.18 -11.58 4.20
C ILE A 122 7.57 -12.42 5.42
N ASP A 123 7.99 -13.67 5.22
CA ASP A 123 8.41 -14.55 6.30
C ASP A 123 9.60 -13.94 7.06
N ALA A 124 10.51 -13.21 6.40
CA ALA A 124 11.60 -12.50 7.07
C ALA A 124 11.16 -11.30 7.94
N VAL A 125 9.95 -10.77 7.74
CA VAL A 125 9.39 -9.68 8.56
C VAL A 125 8.73 -10.21 9.85
N LEU A 126 8.33 -11.48 9.85
CA LEU A 126 7.63 -12.11 10.96
C LEU A 126 8.58 -12.61 12.05
N THR A 127 8.13 -12.53 13.31
CA THR A 127 8.82 -13.16 14.44
C THR A 127 8.68 -14.68 14.41
N ALA A 128 9.50 -15.39 15.20
CA ALA A 128 9.40 -16.85 15.32
C ALA A 128 8.00 -17.30 15.78
N GLU A 129 7.46 -16.64 16.80
CA GLU A 129 6.12 -16.90 17.33
C GLU A 129 5.03 -16.66 16.27
N GLN A 130 5.12 -15.56 15.53
CA GLN A 130 4.18 -15.24 14.45
C GLN A 130 4.25 -16.27 13.32
N LYS A 131 5.44 -16.80 13.00
CA LYS A 131 5.61 -17.89 12.01
C LYS A 131 4.95 -19.18 12.47
N GLN A 132 5.13 -19.55 13.73
CA GLN A 132 4.50 -20.74 14.30
C GLN A 132 2.97 -20.63 14.22
N LYS A 133 2.41 -19.50 14.65
CA LYS A 133 0.97 -19.24 14.55
C LYS A 133 0.46 -19.28 13.11
N LEU A 134 1.22 -18.73 12.16
CA LEU A 134 0.87 -18.79 10.73
C LEU A 134 0.85 -20.24 10.21
N GLN A 135 1.75 -21.10 10.69
CA GLN A 135 1.80 -22.51 10.31
C GLN A 135 0.59 -23.28 10.87
N GLU A 136 0.22 -23.05 12.13
CA GLU A 136 -0.98 -23.63 12.76
C GLU A 136 -2.25 -23.23 11.99
N LEU A 137 -2.41 -21.94 11.71
CA LEU A 137 -3.53 -21.42 10.90
C LEU A 137 -3.56 -22.10 9.52
N LYS A 138 -2.40 -22.28 8.88
CA LYS A 138 -2.32 -22.95 7.59
C LYS A 138 -2.78 -24.41 7.66
N GLN A 139 -2.40 -25.15 8.69
CA GLN A 139 -2.82 -26.54 8.89
C GLN A 139 -4.33 -26.64 9.12
N GLN A 140 -4.87 -25.81 10.02
CA GLN A 140 -6.31 -25.76 10.30
C GLN A 140 -7.11 -25.50 9.01
N TRP A 141 -6.63 -24.60 8.15
CA TRP A 141 -7.31 -24.30 6.90
C TRP A 141 -7.23 -25.43 5.88
N GLN A 142 -6.13 -26.18 5.86
CA GLN A 142 -5.98 -27.36 5.03
C GLN A 142 -6.97 -28.46 5.46
N GLN A 143 -7.08 -28.70 6.77
CA GLN A 143 -8.06 -29.65 7.33
C GLN A 143 -9.49 -29.22 7.01
N ASN A 144 -9.84 -27.94 7.24
CA ASN A 144 -11.16 -27.42 6.89
C ASN A 144 -11.49 -27.51 5.40
N ARG A 145 -10.49 -27.48 4.52
CA ARG A 145 -10.68 -27.67 3.08
C ARG A 145 -10.89 -29.13 2.72
N GLN A 146 -10.19 -30.05 3.40
CA GLN A 146 -10.38 -31.49 3.22
C GLN A 146 -11.76 -31.93 3.71
N ASN A 147 -12.23 -31.40 4.84
CA ASN A 147 -13.55 -31.73 5.40
C ASN A 147 -14.73 -31.14 4.59
N ARG A 148 -14.46 -30.28 3.60
CA ARG A 148 -15.47 -29.69 2.70
C ARG A 148 -15.57 -30.41 1.36
N ASN A 149 -14.62 -31.28 1.05
CA ASN A 149 -14.60 -32.09 -0.17
C ASN A 149 -15.09 -33.50 0.17
#